data_AF-A0A960PTV2-F1
#
_entry.id   AF-A0A960PTV2-F1
#
_cell.length_a   1.000
_cell.length_b   1.000
_cell.length_c   1.000
_cell.angle_alpha   90.00
_cell.angle_beta   90.00
_cell.angle_gamma   90.00
#
_symmetry.space_group_name_H-M   'P 1'
#
loop_
_entity.id
_entity.type
_entity.pdbx_description
1 polymer ?
#
loop_
_entity_poly.entity_id
_entity_poly.type
_entity_poly.pdbx_seq_one_letter_code
_entity_poly.pdbx_strand_id
1 'polypeptide(L)'
;RSEGPVALVDADLQFGDIAVMLKLAPQHTIVDAVGSFERLDQGFLESLLATHQPSGLKVLPAPLEPAFADQIGAEQMNRII
;
A
#
# COMPACT_ATOMS: atom_id res chain seq x y z
N ARG A 1 17.41 0.51 -16.87
CA ARG A 1 15.98 0.79 -16.60
C ARG A 1 15.27 -0.54 -16.49
N SER A 2 14.54 -0.81 -15.42
CA SER A 2 13.61 -1.93 -15.41
C SER A 2 12.43 -1.57 -16.31
N GLU A 3 12.08 -2.45 -17.25
CA GLU A 3 10.87 -2.30 -18.08
C GLU A 3 9.62 -2.88 -17.39
N GLY A 4 9.78 -3.42 -16.18
CA GLY A 4 8.70 -3.98 -15.39
C GLY A 4 7.83 -2.93 -14.69
N PRO A 5 6.59 -3.30 -14.31
CA PRO A 5 5.72 -2.44 -13.53
C PRO A 5 6.37 -2.06 -12.19
N VAL A 6 6.22 -0.79 -11.80
CA VAL A 6 6.77 -0.24 -10.55
C VAL A 6 5.62 0.07 -9.60
N ALA A 7 5.74 -0.41 -8.36
CA ALA A 7 4.85 -0.07 -7.26
C ALA A 7 5.63 0.66 -6.16
N LEU A 8 5.01 1.69 -5.58
CA LEU A 8 5.48 2.41 -4.42
C LEU A 8 4.71 1.90 -3.21
N VAL A 9 5.42 1.37 -2.21
CA VAL A 9 4.81 0.92 -0.95
C VAL A 9 5.21 1.88 0.15
N ASP A 10 4.22 2.43 0.84
CA ASP A 10 4.45 3.29 1.99
C ASP A 10 4.64 2.42 3.24
N ALA A 11 5.88 2.34 3.72
CA ALA A 11 6.24 1.59 4.93
C ALA A 11 6.28 2.47 6.18
N ASP A 12 6.00 3.78 6.06
CA ASP A 12 5.76 4.63 7.22
C ASP A 12 4.29 4.51 7.64
N LEU A 13 4.02 3.52 8.48
CA LEU A 13 2.65 3.14 8.83
C LEU A 13 1.99 4.15 9.78
N GLN A 14 2.79 4.85 10.59
CA GLN A 14 2.28 5.78 11.61
C GLN A 14 2.09 7.19 11.07
N PHE A 15 2.87 7.59 10.06
CA PHE A 15 2.85 8.95 9.51
C PHE A 15 2.93 8.99 7.97
N GLY A 16 2.44 7.95 7.30
CA GLY A 16 2.49 7.86 5.84
C GLY A 16 1.82 9.04 5.16
N ASP A 17 2.62 9.84 4.48
CA ASP A 17 2.23 11.10 3.85
C ASP A 17 2.15 10.97 2.31
N ILE A 18 2.56 9.83 1.75
CA ILE A 18 2.63 9.61 0.30
C ILE A 18 1.26 9.77 -0.36
N ALA A 19 0.20 9.28 0.27
CA ALA A 19 -1.16 9.45 -0.25
C ALA A 19 -1.55 10.94 -0.36
N VAL A 20 -1.20 11.74 0.65
CA VAL A 20 -1.46 13.19 0.68
C VAL A 20 -0.57 13.92 -0.33
N MET A 21 0.71 13.57 -0.37
CA MET A 21 1.72 14.19 -1.22
C MET A 21 1.43 13.98 -2.71
N LEU A 22 0.91 12.81 -3.07
CA LEU A 22 0.44 12.47 -4.42
C LEU A 22 -1.03 12.87 -4.67
N LYS A 23 -1.70 13.49 -3.69
CA LYS A 23 -3.14 13.86 -3.74
C LYS A 23 -4.03 12.69 -4.18
N LEU A 24 -3.69 11.49 -3.70
CA LEU A 24 -4.48 10.29 -3.91
C LEU A 24 -5.64 10.25 -2.92
N ALA A 25 -6.80 9.80 -3.41
CA ALA A 25 -7.92 9.39 -2.57
C ALA A 25 -8.02 7.86 -2.61
N PRO A 26 -7.12 7.14 -1.91
CA PRO A 26 -7.10 5.69 -1.98
C PRO A 26 -8.35 5.11 -1.32
N GLN A 27 -8.97 4.15 -1.99
CA GLN A 27 -10.10 3.38 -1.43
C GLN A 27 -9.62 2.23 -0.56
N HIS A 28 -8.38 1.80 -0.75
CA HIS A 28 -7.73 0.71 -0.04
C HIS A 28 -6.34 1.13 0.42
N THR A 29 -5.92 0.60 1.56
CA THR A 29 -4.62 0.83 2.19
C THR A 29 -3.96 -0.50 2.52
N ILE A 30 -2.73 -0.43 3.01
CA ILE A 30 -2.02 -1.60 3.54
C ILE A 30 -2.80 -2.33 4.66
N VAL A 31 -3.71 -1.66 5.37
CA VAL A 31 -4.56 -2.32 6.38
C VAL A 31 -5.48 -3.36 5.74
N ASP A 32 -6.01 -3.10 4.54
CA ASP A 32 -6.87 -4.05 3.82
C ASP A 32 -6.07 -5.30 3.39
N ALA A 33 -4.80 -5.12 3.05
CA ALA A 33 -3.88 -6.20 2.72
C ALA A 33 -3.63 -7.10 3.94
N VAL A 34 -3.42 -6.49 5.11
CA VAL A 34 -3.22 -7.21 6.38
C VAL A 34 -4.50 -7.84 6.90
N GLY A 35 -5.64 -7.17 6.77
CA GLY A 35 -6.94 -7.72 7.16
C GLY A 35 -7.34 -8.98 6.39
N SER A 36 -6.80 -9.16 5.18
CA SER A 36 -6.98 -10.35 4.34
C SER A 36 -5.68 -11.13 4.12
N PHE A 37 -4.78 -11.15 5.13
CA PHE A 37 -3.43 -11.72 5.02
C PHE A 37 -3.39 -13.17 4.50
N GLU A 38 -4.37 -14.01 4.87
CA GLU A 38 -4.46 -15.40 4.38
C GLU A 38 -4.71 -15.50 2.87
N ARG A 39 -5.36 -14.49 2.28
CA ARG A 39 -5.70 -14.38 0.86
C ARG A 39 -4.74 -13.46 0.11
N LEU A 40 -3.63 -13.05 0.74
CA LEU A 40 -2.65 -12.17 0.13
C LEU A 40 -1.94 -12.91 -1.02
N ASP A 41 -2.35 -12.58 -2.24
CA ASP A 41 -1.72 -13.00 -3.49
C ASP A 41 -1.48 -11.77 -4.39
N GLN A 42 -0.80 -11.98 -5.51
CA GLN A 42 -0.47 -10.89 -6.44
C GLN A 42 -1.73 -10.20 -6.98
N GLY A 43 -2.78 -10.95 -7.34
CA GLY A 43 -3.99 -10.37 -7.91
C GLY A 43 -4.76 -9.53 -6.90
N PHE A 44 -4.82 -10.00 -5.66
CA PHE A 44 -5.39 -9.26 -4.56
C PHE A 44 -4.58 -7.99 -4.26
N LEU A 45 -3.25 -8.09 -4.16
CA LEU A 45 -2.41 -6.92 -3.93
C LEU A 45 -2.57 -5.89 -5.05
N GLU A 46 -2.60 -6.33 -6.31
CA GLU A 46 -2.84 -5.45 -7.46
C GLU A 46 -4.19 -4.72 -7.40
N SER A 47 -5.22 -5.34 -6.81
CA SER A 47 -6.54 -4.71 -6.62
C SER A 47 -6.55 -3.61 -5.55
N LEU A 48 -5.60 -3.65 -4.60
CA LEU A 48 -5.46 -2.65 -3.54
C LEU A 48 -4.62 -1.44 -3.97
N LEU A 49 -3.84 -1.56 -5.06
CA LEU A 49 -2.96 -0.49 -5.53
C LEU A 49 -3.76 0.68 -6.12
N ALA A 50 -3.56 1.86 -5.54
CA ALA A 50 -4.02 3.11 -6.13
C ALA A 50 -3.12 3.50 -7.31
N THR A 51 -3.71 3.94 -8.42
CA THR A 51 -2.93 4.45 -9.56
C THR A 51 -2.88 5.97 -9.52
N HIS A 52 -1.67 6.53 -9.40
CA HIS A 52 -1.44 7.97 -9.54
C HIS A 52 -1.43 8.35 -11.02
N GLN A 53 -2.61 8.73 -11.53
CA GLN A 53 -2.89 9.04 -12.93
C GLN A 53 -1.85 9.94 -13.62
N PRO A 54 -1.35 11.04 -13.00
CA PRO A 54 -0.36 11.91 -13.63
C PRO A 54 0.99 11.24 -13.92
N SER A 55 1.37 10.21 -13.16
CA SER A 55 2.68 9.55 -13.26
C SER A 55 2.61 8.11 -13.77
N GLY A 56 1.43 7.47 -13.70
CA GLY A 56 1.26 6.04 -13.93
C GLY A 56 1.79 5.14 -12.81
N LEU A 57 2.26 5.71 -11.69
CA LEU A 57 2.74 4.93 -10.54
C LEU A 57 1.59 4.21 -9.85
N LYS A 58 1.81 2.94 -9.52
CA LYS A 58 0.97 2.19 -8.59
C LYS A 58 1.46 2.45 -7.17
N VAL A 59 0.56 2.69 -6.23
CA VAL A 59 0.89 3.08 -4.87
C VAL A 59 0.05 2.23 -3.91
N LEU A 60 0.70 1.57 -2.96
CA LEU A 60 0.06 0.99 -1.79
C LEU A 60 0.26 1.97 -0.62
N PRO A 61 -0.77 2.75 -0.26
CA PRO A 61 -0.64 3.77 0.77
C PRO A 61 -0.68 3.15 2.17
N ALA A 62 -0.07 3.87 3.10
CA ALA A 62 -0.13 3.59 4.53
C ALA A 62 -1.58 3.69 5.06
N PRO A 63 -1.84 3.22 6.28
CA PRO A 63 -3.13 3.38 6.93
C PRO A 63 -3.56 4.85 7.01
N LEU A 64 -4.84 5.14 6.77
CA LEU A 64 -5.38 6.50 6.93
C LEU A 64 -5.40 6.95 8.39
N GLU A 65 -5.54 6.00 9.32
CA GLU A 65 -5.53 6.26 10.75
C GLU A 65 -4.30 5.58 11.36
N PRO A 66 -3.44 6.34 12.08
CA PRO A 66 -2.23 5.80 12.70
C PRO A 66 -2.48 4.64 13.68
N ALA A 67 -3.68 4.56 14.25
CA ALA A 67 -4.06 3.48 15.17
C ALA A 67 -4.02 2.08 14.53
N PHE A 68 -4.18 1.99 13.21
CA PHE A 68 -4.07 0.71 12.49
C PHE A 68 -2.62 0.32 12.20
N ALA A 69 -1.65 1.23 12.34
CA ALA A 69 -0.23 0.93 12.14
C ALA A 69 0.26 -0.18 13.07
N ASP A 70 -0.20 -0.17 14.33
CA ASP A 70 0.19 -1.15 15.35
C ASP A 70 -0.27 -2.58 15.03
N GLN A 71 -1.22 -2.75 14.11
CA GLN A 71 -1.71 -4.06 13.67
C GLN A 71 -0.83 -4.68 12.58
N ILE A 72 0.07 -3.90 11.98
CA ILE A 72 0.90 -4.30 10.86
C ILE A 72 2.30 -4.61 11.41
N GLY A 73 2.59 -5.90 11.55
CA GLY A 73 3.89 -6.38 12.00
C GLY A 73 4.87 -6.62 10.85
N ALA A 74 6.10 -6.98 11.24
CA ALA A 74 7.17 -7.29 10.29
C ALA A 74 6.86 -8.51 9.39
N GLU A 75 6.14 -9.50 9.90
CA GLU A 75 5.73 -10.68 9.12
C GLU A 75 4.77 -10.28 7.98
N GLN A 76 3.80 -9.42 8.29
CA GLN A 76 2.86 -8.91 7.32
C GLN A 76 3.55 -8.10 6.24
N MET A 77 4.48 -7.23 6.67
CA MET A 77 5.23 -6.38 5.76
C MET A 77 6.13 -7.20 4.83
N ASN A 78 6.82 -8.22 5.35
CA ASN A 78 7.67 -9.11 4.55
C ASN A 78 6.91 -9.89 3.47
N ARG A 79 5.62 -10.11 3.64
CA ARG A 79 4.81 -10.81 2.63
C ARG A 79 4.33 -9.91 1.50
N ILE A 80 4.35 -8.59 1.73
CA ILE A 80 3.89 -7.58 0.77
C ILE A 80 5.03 -7.11 -0.14
N ILE A 81 6.29 -7.14 0.34
CA ILE A 81 7.50 -6.72 -0.42
C ILE A 81 8.21 -7.86 -1.15
#